data_AF-A0A3N5QJI1-F1
#
_entry.id   AF-A0A3N5QJI1-F1
#
_cell.length_a   1.000
_cell.length_b   1.000
_cell.length_c   1.000
_cell.angle_alpha   90.00
_cell.angle_beta   90.00
_cell.angle_gamma   90.00
#
_symmetry.space_group_name_H-M   'P 1'
#
loop_
_entity.id
_entity.type
_entity.pdbx_description
1 polymer ?
#
loop_
_entity_poly.entity_id
_entity_poly.type
_entity_poly.pdbx_seq_one_letter_code
_entity_poly.pdbx_strand_id
1 'polypeptide(L)' 'VDSKVTLKVFDILGQEIASLINKDLTAGVHSFDFNAAGINSGVYFYRIEATGITGDKFVDIKKMILTK' A
#
# COMPACT_ATOMS: atom_id res chain seq x y z
N VAL A 1 18.87 -5.45 5.65
CA VAL A 1 18.57 -4.02 5.81
C VAL A 1 17.08 -3.90 6.00
N ASP A 2 16.68 -3.14 7.01
CA ASP A 2 15.27 -2.96 7.36
C ASP A 2 14.79 -1.63 6.78
N SER A 3 13.51 -1.59 6.39
CA SER A 3 12.88 -0.40 5.83
C SER A 3 11.54 -0.16 6.50
N LYS A 4 11.25 1.11 6.82
CA LYS A 4 9.91 1.53 7.23
C LYS A 4 9.01 1.51 6.00
N VAL A 5 8.04 0.60 5.97
CA VAL A 5 7.14 0.42 4.84
C VAL A 5 5.72 0.88 5.21
N THR A 6 5.14 1.71 4.35
CA THR A 6 3.73 2.07 4.38
C THR A 6 3.03 1.61 3.12
N LEU A 7 1.85 1.03 3.27
CA LEU A 7 0.98 0.63 2.17
C LEU A 7 -0.41 1.18 2.42
N LYS A 8 -0.86 2.06 1.53
CA LYS A 8 -2.15 2.74 1.63
C LYS A 8 -2.93 2.58 0.35
N VAL A 9 -4.26 2.53 0.46
CA VAL A 9 -5.21 2.45 -0.65
C VAL A 9 -5.98 3.76 -0.75
N PHE A 10 -6.15 4.24 -1.96
CA PHE A 10 -6.80 5.49 -2.32
C PHE A 10 -7.86 5.25 -3.39
N ASP A 11 -8.92 6.05 -3.38
CA ASP A 11 -9.86 6.13 -4.48
C ASP A 11 -9.37 7.04 -5.61
N ILE A 12 -10.19 7.20 -6.66
CA ILE A 12 -9.89 8.05 -7.82
C ILE A 12 -9.81 9.54 -7.49
N LEU A 13 -10.38 9.96 -6.36
CA LEU A 13 -10.35 11.35 -5.88
C LEU A 13 -9.13 11.60 -4.98
N GLY A 14 -8.33 10.56 -4.69
CA GLY A 14 -7.16 10.63 -3.82
C GLY A 14 -7.50 10.53 -2.34
N GLN A 15 -8.73 10.13 -1.98
CA GLN A 15 -9.10 9.92 -0.58
C GLN A 15 -8.49 8.61 -0.08
N GLU A 16 -7.82 8.63 1.07
CA GLU A 16 -7.29 7.43 1.71
C GLU A 16 -8.45 6.56 2.22
N ILE A 17 -8.60 5.37 1.65
CA ILE A 17 -9.66 4.41 1.97
C ILE A 17 -9.20 3.43 3.05
N ALA A 18 -7.92 3.04 3.01
CA ALA A 18 -7.35 2.10 3.97
C ALA A 18 -5.84 2.25 4.10
N SER A 19 -5.31 1.96 5.29
CA SER A 19 -3.88 1.77 5.55
C SER A 19 -3.65 0.31 5.92
N LEU A 20 -3.00 -0.43 5.02
CA LEU A 20 -2.76 -1.87 5.13
C LEU A 20 -1.51 -2.18 5.96
N ILE A 21 -0.47 -1.36 5.81
CA ILE A 21 0.83 -1.57 6.44
C ILE A 21 1.38 -0.23 6.91
N ASN A 22 1.94 -0.20 8.11
CA ASN A 22 2.74 0.91 8.61
C ASN A 22 3.80 0.41 9.61
N LYS A 23 4.74 -0.43 9.15
CA LYS A 23 5.71 -1.08 10.03
C LYS A 23 7.05 -1.28 9.33
N ASP A 24 8.06 -1.57 10.13
CA ASP A 24 9.39 -1.92 9.66
C ASP A 24 9.36 -3.35 9.11
N LEU A 25 9.87 -3.52 7.89
CA LEU A 25 9.97 -4.82 7.21
C LEU A 25 11.43 -5.09 6.87
N THR A 26 11.85 -6.32 7.13
CA THR A 26 13.14 -6.84 6.68
C THR A 26 13.10 -7.09 5.16
N ALA A 27 14.26 -7.13 4.53
CA ALA A 27 14.38 -7.54 3.14
C ALA A 27 13.76 -8.93 2.91
N GLY A 28 12.94 -9.07 1.88
CA GLY A 28 12.26 -10.32 1.55
C GLY A 28 10.92 -10.08 0.85
N VAL A 29 10.23 -11.18 0.55
CA VAL A 29 8.86 -11.13 0.01
C VAL A 29 7.88 -11.17 1.16
N HIS A 30 6.96 -10.20 1.20
CA HIS A 30 5.90 -10.12 2.19
C HIS A 30 4.55 -10.11 1.48
N SER A 31 3.58 -10.86 2.00
CA SER A 31 2.21 -10.90 1.49
C SER A 31 1.25 -10.42 2.57
N PHE A 32 0.27 -9.62 2.18
CA PHE A 32 -0.72 -9.04 3.07
C PHE A 32 -2.10 -9.14 2.44
N ASP A 33 -3.07 -9.59 3.21
CA ASP A 33 -4.45 -9.67 2.77
C ASP A 33 -5.14 -8.31 2.91
N PHE A 34 -5.80 -7.88 1.84
CA PHE A 34 -6.65 -6.70 1.84
C PHE A 34 -8.11 -7.11 1.92
N ASN A 35 -8.74 -6.86 3.07
CA ASN A 35 -10.19 -7.03 3.21
C ASN A 35 -10.91 -5.80 2.64
N ALA A 36 -11.44 -5.94 1.42
CA ALA A 36 -12.22 -4.90 0.77
C ALA A 36 -13.73 -4.94 1.10
N ALA A 37 -14.13 -5.64 2.18
CA ALA A 37 -15.52 -5.66 2.63
C ALA A 37 -16.00 -4.24 2.97
N GLY A 38 -17.11 -3.83 2.34
CA GLY A 38 -17.67 -2.48 2.48
C GLY A 38 -17.17 -1.46 1.45
N ILE A 39 -16.20 -1.83 0.60
CA ILE A 39 -15.75 -1.00 -0.52
C ILE A 39 -16.58 -1.37 -1.78
N ASN A 40 -16.94 -0.38 -2.59
CA ASN A 40 -17.70 -0.59 -3.82
C ASN A 40 -16.79 -1.05 -4.96
N SER A 41 -17.36 -1.75 -5.94
CA SER A 41 -16.62 -2.07 -7.17
C SER A 41 -16.16 -0.78 -7.84
N GLY A 42 -14.94 -0.75 -8.34
CA GLY A 42 -14.36 0.47 -8.89
C GLY A 42 -12.86 0.40 -9.10
N VAL A 43 -12.29 1.52 -9.54
CA VAL A 43 -10.85 1.69 -9.70
C VAL A 43 -10.28 2.31 -8.42
N TYR A 44 -9.20 1.73 -7.94
CA TYR A 44 -8.47 2.17 -6.76
C TYR A 44 -6.98 2.21 -7.07
N PHE A 45 -6.24 2.96 -6.25
CA PHE A 45 -4.80 3.03 -6.32
C PHE A 45 -4.22 2.63 -4.98
N TYR A 46 -3.16 1.83 -5.00
CA TYR A 46 -2.39 1.61 -3.79
C TYR A 46 -1.00 2.21 -3.96
N ARG A 47 -0.52 2.83 -2.89
CA ARG A 47 0.80 3.44 -2.79
C ARG A 47 1.62 2.68 -1.77
N ILE A 48 2.76 2.17 -2.21
CA ILE A 48 3.79 1.61 -1.36
C ILE A 48 4.88 2.67 -1.20
N GLU A 49 5.24 3.00 0.03
CA GLU A 49 6.42 3.79 0.33
C GLU A 49 7.34 2.99 1.24
N ALA A 50 8.62 2.93 0.92
CA ALA A 50 9.63 2.31 1.76
C ALA A 50 10.78 3.29 1.98
N THR A 51 11.12 3.54 3.26
CA THR A 51 12.29 4.34 3.63
C THR A 51 13.28 3.42 4.35
N GLY A 52 14.43 3.17 3.72
CA GLY A 52 15.51 2.38 4.30
C GLY A 52 16.27 3.15 5.37
N ILE A 53 16.91 2.42 6.29
CA ILE A 53 17.79 3.00 7.33
C ILE A 53 18.96 3.83 6.76
N THR A 54 19.37 3.56 5.52
CA THR A 54 20.42 4.28 4.78
C THR A 54 19.93 5.60 4.19
N GLY A 55 18.63 5.91 4.31
CA GLY A 55 18.00 7.10 3.75
C GLY A 55 17.41 6.89 2.35
N ASP A 56 17.57 5.71 1.76
CA ASP A 56 16.98 5.36 0.47
C ASP A 56 15.46 5.40 0.55
N LYS A 57 14.82 6.05 -0.41
CA LYS A 57 13.37 6.15 -0.51
C LYS A 57 12.88 5.50 -1.78
N PHE A 58 11.87 4.64 -1.63
CA PHE A 58 11.15 4.03 -2.72
C PHE A 58 9.67 4.41 -2.60
N VAL A 59 9.07 4.82 -3.71
CA VAL A 59 7.64 5.07 -3.81
C VAL A 59 7.15 4.46 -5.11
N ASP A 60 6.11 3.65 -5.03
CA ASP A 60 5.43 3.09 -6.20
C ASP A 60 3.92 3.16 -6.02
N ILE A 61 3.22 3.43 -7.11
CA ILE A 61 1.77 3.53 -7.15
C ILE A 61 1.27 2.60 -8.24
N LYS A 62 0.33 1.74 -7.87
CA LYS A 62 -0.26 0.78 -8.80
C LYS A 62 -1.77 0.86 -8.76
N LYS A 63 -2.38 0.67 -9.93
CA LYS A 63 -3.83 0.66 -10.11
C LYS A 63 -4.37 -0.74 -9.80
N MET A 64 -5.49 -0.78 -9.09
CA MET A 64 -6.26 -1.98 -8.79
C MET A 64 -7.70 -1.79 -9.27
N ILE A 65 -8.33 -2.86 -9.74
CA ILE A 65 -9.76 -2.88 -10.06
C ILE A 65 -10.41 -3.81 -9.06
N LEU A 66 -11.37 -3.31 -8.29
CA LEU A 66 -12.18 -4.11 -7.40
C LEU A 66 -13.48 -4.47 -8.11
N THR A 67 -13.75 -5.77 -8.20
CA THR A 67 -14.99 -6.33 -8.76
C THR A 67 -15.62 -7.24 -7.72
N LYS A 68 -16.91 -7.07 -7.49
CA LYS A 68 -17.75 -8.00 -6.70
C LYS A 68 -18.39 -9.04 -7.61
#